data_AF-A0A7C5AXN8-F1
#
_entry.id   AF-A0A7C5AXN8-F1
#
_cell.length_a   1.000
_cell.length_b   1.000
_cell.length_c   1.000
_cell.angle_alpha   90.00
_cell.angle_beta   90.00
_cell.angle_gamma   90.00
#
_symmetry.space_group_name_H-M   'P 1'
#
loop_
_entity.id
_entity.type
_entity.pdbx_description
1 polymer ?
#
loop_
_entity_poly.entity_id
_entity_poly.type
_entity_poly.pdbx_seq_one_letter_code
_entity_poly.pdbx_strand_id
1 'polypeptide(L)'
;MNRLFQDSEAIISTALAGQEDADLFFLVGPGGAIRICEADWTPLDRAIECAGALTGYRVRRRRGYVEVEGRHGSEYCLLRRDRSPRLVAPSGLRLV
;
A
#
# COMPACT_ATOMS: atom_id res chain seq x y z
N MET A 1 -17.79 12.22 -1.85
CA MET A 1 -16.32 12.05 -1.89
C MET A 1 -16.03 10.58 -1.59
N ASN A 2 -15.25 9.87 -2.41
CA ASN A 2 -15.06 8.43 -2.28
C ASN A 2 -14.01 8.10 -1.19
N ARG A 3 -14.45 7.50 -0.07
CA ARG A 3 -13.60 7.18 1.09
C ARG A 3 -12.49 6.18 0.76
N LEU A 4 -12.81 5.16 -0.04
CA LEU A 4 -11.83 4.15 -0.48
C LEU A 4 -10.65 4.80 -1.20
N PHE A 5 -10.91 5.77 -2.07
CA PHE A 5 -9.88 6.51 -2.79
C PHE A 5 -9.02 7.37 -1.84
N GLN A 6 -9.64 8.10 -0.92
CA GLN A 6 -8.92 8.94 0.05
C GLN A 6 -7.99 8.12 0.95
N ASP A 7 -8.49 6.99 1.45
CA ASP A 7 -7.69 6.08 2.26
C ASP A 7 -6.54 5.48 1.43
N SER A 8 -6.80 5.09 0.18
CA SER A 8 -5.75 4.59 -0.73
C SER A 8 -4.66 5.64 -1.00
N GLU A 9 -5.04 6.91 -1.17
CA GLU A 9 -4.10 8.03 -1.34
C GLU A 9 -3.24 8.27 -0.09
N ALA A 10 -3.82 8.15 1.11
CA ALA A 10 -3.06 8.24 2.36
C ALA A 10 -2.08 7.06 2.52
N ILE A 11 -2.52 5.85 2.17
CA ILE A 11 -1.69 4.63 2.22
C ILE A 11 -0.53 4.74 1.24
N ILE A 12 -0.76 5.14 -0.02
CA ILE A 12 0.32 5.21 -1.01
C ILE A 12 1.35 6.28 -0.66
N SER A 13 0.90 7.43 -0.11
CA SER A 13 1.79 8.48 0.40
C SER A 13 2.71 7.97 1.50
N THR A 14 2.16 7.19 2.45
CA THR A 14 2.92 6.58 3.54
C THR A 14 3.90 5.52 3.01
N ALA A 15 3.44 4.66 2.11
CA ALA A 15 4.23 3.57 1.55
C ALA A 15 5.42 4.06 0.69
N LEU A 16 5.34 5.24 0.08
CA LEU A 16 6.47 5.85 -0.63
C LEU A 16 7.68 6.13 0.26
N ALA A 17 7.47 6.37 1.56
CA ALA A 17 8.54 6.67 2.52
C ALA A 17 9.32 5.42 2.96
N GLY A 18 8.71 4.23 2.96
CA GLY A 18 9.34 3.00 3.48
C GLY A 18 10.42 2.46 2.55
N GLN A 19 11.60 2.04 3.04
CA GLN A 19 12.75 1.72 2.16
C GLN A 19 12.70 0.36 1.46
N GLU A 20 12.38 -0.71 2.18
CA GLU A 20 12.39 -2.09 1.69
C GLU A 20 11.30 -2.42 0.65
N ASP A 21 11.42 -3.55 -0.05
CA ASP A 21 10.31 -4.08 -0.85
C ASP A 21 9.30 -4.75 0.09
N ALA A 22 8.01 -4.67 -0.23
CA ALA A 22 6.97 -5.33 0.55
C ALA A 22 5.73 -5.65 -0.30
N ASP A 23 5.00 -6.68 0.10
CA ASP A 23 3.68 -7.01 -0.41
C ASP A 23 2.80 -7.34 0.80
N LEU A 24 1.85 -6.47 1.12
CA LEU A 24 1.10 -6.52 2.38
C LEU A 24 -0.40 -6.39 2.12
N PHE A 25 -1.19 -7.14 2.89
CA PHE A 25 -2.61 -6.89 3.05
C PHE A 25 -2.87 -6.04 4.29
N PHE A 26 -3.75 -5.05 4.14
CA PHE A 26 -4.37 -4.30 5.24
C PHE A 26 -5.86 -4.59 5.18
N LEU A 27 -6.38 -5.36 6.14
CA LEU A 27 -7.76 -5.83 6.16
C LEU A 27 -8.48 -5.16 7.32
N VAL A 28 -9.56 -4.44 7.03
CA VAL A 28 -10.32 -3.64 8.00
C VAL A 28 -11.69 -4.27 8.24
N GLY A 29 -11.91 -4.75 9.46
CA GLY A 29 -13.16 -5.40 9.88
C GLY A 29 -14.29 -4.41 10.21
N PRO A 30 -15.51 -4.91 10.50
CA PRO A 30 -16.71 -4.10 10.76
C PRO A 30 -16.62 -3.11 11.94
N GLY A 31 -15.71 -3.32 12.88
CA GLY A 31 -15.45 -2.42 14.02
C GLY A 31 -14.21 -1.55 13.85
N GLY A 32 -13.61 -1.49 12.65
CA GLY A 32 -12.35 -0.77 12.41
C GLY A 32 -11.11 -1.53 12.87
N ALA A 33 -11.24 -2.79 13.29
CA ALA A 33 -10.09 -3.64 13.58
C ALA A 33 -9.24 -3.83 12.32
N ILE A 34 -7.95 -3.51 12.41
CA ILE A 34 -7.01 -3.61 11.30
C ILE A 34 -6.15 -4.86 11.50
N ARG A 35 -6.13 -5.74 10.51
CA ARG A 35 -5.17 -6.84 10.40
C ARG A 35 -4.18 -6.52 9.29
N ILE A 36 -2.90 -6.66 9.59
CA ILE A 36 -1.82 -6.53 8.62
C ILE A 36 -1.16 -7.90 8.49
N CYS A 37 -0.99 -8.37 7.25
CA CYS A 37 -0.30 -9.63 6.98
C CYS A 37 0.47 -9.55 5.66
N GLU A 38 1.50 -10.38 5.52
CA GLU A 38 2.18 -10.54 4.24
C GLU A 38 1.20 -11.08 3.20
N ALA A 39 1.27 -10.50 2.00
CA ALA A 39 0.48 -10.95 0.88
C ALA A 39 1.24 -12.04 0.11
N ASP A 40 0.51 -13.09 -0.25
CA ASP A 40 0.97 -14.16 -1.12
C ASP A 40 0.33 -14.00 -2.51
N TRP A 41 0.10 -15.12 -3.21
CA TRP A 41 -0.59 -15.13 -4.50
C TRP A 41 -2.11 -14.94 -4.38
N THR A 42 -2.66 -14.89 -3.16
CA THR A 42 -4.10 -14.72 -2.92
C THR A 42 -4.57 -13.38 -3.47
N PRO A 43 -5.68 -13.35 -4.21
CA PRO A 43 -6.35 -12.12 -4.61
C PRO A 43 -6.90 -11.33 -3.41
N LEU A 44 -6.99 -9.99 -3.53
CA LEU A 44 -7.40 -9.12 -2.42
C LEU A 44 -8.85 -9.40 -1.95
N ASP A 45 -9.76 -9.65 -2.89
CA ASP A 45 -11.14 -10.06 -2.60
C ASP A 45 -11.21 -11.34 -1.76
N ARG A 46 -10.42 -12.36 -2.11
CA ARG A 46 -10.32 -13.59 -1.32
C ARG A 46 -9.74 -13.37 0.07
N ALA A 47 -8.73 -12.51 0.20
CA ALA A 47 -8.16 -12.17 1.50
C ALA A 47 -9.20 -11.45 2.40
N ILE A 48 -10.01 -10.57 1.82
CA ILE A 48 -11.12 -9.89 2.52
C ILE A 48 -12.16 -10.90 2.99
N GLU A 49 -12.61 -11.79 2.11
CA GLU A 49 -13.59 -12.84 2.42
C GLU A 49 -13.10 -13.75 3.57
N CYS A 50 -11.89 -14.30 3.43
CA CYS A 50 -11.32 -15.21 4.43
C CYS A 50 -11.11 -14.53 5.79
N ALA A 51 -10.82 -13.23 5.82
CA ALA A 51 -10.62 -12.49 7.06
C ALA A 51 -11.91 -11.92 7.67
N GLY A 52 -13.05 -12.01 6.97
CA GLY A 52 -14.29 -11.34 7.39
C GLY A 52 -14.15 -9.81 7.44
N ALA A 53 -13.32 -9.24 6.56
CA ALA A 53 -13.10 -7.81 6.47
C ALA A 53 -14.19 -7.12 5.64
N LEU A 54 -14.42 -5.83 5.89
CA LEU A 54 -15.29 -4.99 5.06
C LEU A 54 -14.51 -4.28 3.95
N THR A 55 -13.29 -3.86 4.28
CA THR A 55 -12.41 -3.13 3.38
C THR A 55 -11.06 -3.81 3.38
N GLY A 56 -10.42 -3.89 2.23
CA GLY A 56 -9.05 -4.37 2.14
C GLY A 56 -8.21 -3.52 1.22
N TYR A 57 -6.93 -3.44 1.53
CA TYR A 57 -5.91 -2.86 0.67
C TYR A 57 -4.77 -3.85 0.48
N ARG A 58 -4.26 -3.97 -0.74
CA ARG A 58 -2.98 -4.63 -1.01
C ARG A 58 -1.96 -3.59 -1.41
N VAL A 59 -0.89 -3.50 -0.63
CA VAL A 59 0.20 -2.55 -0.83
C VAL A 59 1.40 -3.31 -1.39
N ARG A 60 1.74 -3.02 -2.64
CA ARG A 60 2.95 -3.55 -3.30
C ARG A 60 3.97 -2.44 -3.41
N ARG A 61 5.06 -2.57 -2.67
CA ARG A 61 6.21 -1.68 -2.74
C ARG A 61 7.36 -2.45 -3.38
N ARG A 62 7.84 -1.92 -4.51
CA ARG A 62 8.97 -2.45 -5.28
C ARG A 62 9.99 -1.34 -5.51
N ARG A 63 11.22 -1.70 -5.90
CA ARG A 63 12.32 -0.75 -6.15
C ARG A 63 11.96 0.49 -7.00
N GLY A 64 11.03 0.36 -7.95
CA GLY A 64 10.66 1.47 -8.86
C GLY A 64 9.25 2.05 -8.68
N TYR A 65 8.40 1.46 -7.84
CA TYR A 65 7.03 1.94 -7.68
C TYR A 65 6.39 1.48 -6.37
N VAL A 66 5.36 2.20 -5.97
CA VAL A 66 4.40 1.77 -4.97
C VAL A 66 3.03 1.68 -5.62
N GLU A 67 2.31 0.60 -5.34
CA GLU A 67 0.97 0.35 -5.82
C GLU A 67 0.06 -0.01 -4.64
N VAL A 68 -1.16 0.54 -4.64
CA VAL A 68 -2.20 0.27 -3.65
C VAL A 68 -3.47 -0.13 -4.39
N GLU A 69 -3.83 -1.40 -4.27
CA GLU A 69 -5.12 -1.93 -4.67
C GLU A 69 -6.07 -1.83 -3.48
N GLY A 70 -7.25 -1.24 -3.64
CA GLY A 70 -8.26 -1.08 -2.60
C GLY A 70 -9.61 -1.66 -3.00
N ARG A 71 -10.31 -2.30 -2.07
CA ARG A 71 -11.64 -2.90 -2.25
C ARG A 71 -12.55 -2.60 -1.06
N HIS A 72 -13.79 -2.20 -1.34
CA HIS A 72 -14.86 -2.06 -0.34
C HIS A 72 -16.19 -2.49 -0.98
N GLY A 73 -16.71 -3.66 -0.63
CA GLY A 73 -17.87 -4.24 -1.34
C GLY A 73 -17.61 -4.33 -2.85
N SER A 74 -18.43 -3.63 -3.66
CA SER A 74 -18.25 -3.55 -5.12
C SER A 74 -17.28 -2.46 -5.58
N GLU A 75 -16.87 -1.55 -4.69
CA GLU A 75 -15.94 -0.47 -5.02
C GLU A 75 -14.51 -1.00 -5.16
N TYR A 76 -13.80 -0.42 -6.12
CA TYR A 76 -12.42 -0.77 -6.44
C TYR A 76 -11.60 0.49 -6.72
N CYS A 77 -10.36 0.50 -6.23
CA CYS A 77 -9.38 1.52 -6.55
C CYS A 77 -8.02 0.86 -6.81
N LEU A 78 -7.28 1.38 -7.78
CA LEU A 78 -5.88 1.03 -7.98
C LEU A 78 -5.09 2.32 -8.17
N LEU A 79 -4.20 2.60 -7.21
CA LEU A 79 -3.27 3.72 -7.28
C LEU A 79 -1.87 3.18 -7.50
N ARG A 80 -1.12 3.87 -8.36
CA ARG A 80 0.29 3.56 -8.61
C ARG A 80 1.06 4.85 -8.69
N ARG A 81 2.22 4.89 -8.01
CA ARG A 81 3.16 6.01 -8.06
C ARG A 81 4.56 5.50 -8.26
N ASP A 82 5.28 6.15 -9.15
CA ASP A 82 6.68 5.86 -9.38
C ASP A 82 7.50 6.25 -8.16
N ARG A 83 8.52 5.44 -7.90
CA ARG A 83 9.48 5.66 -6.83
C ARG A 83 10.82 5.98 -7.48
N SER A 84 11.12 7.27 -7.60
CA SER A 84 12.45 7.68 -8.02
C SER A 84 13.45 7.16 -6.98
N PRO A 85 14.57 6.53 -7.40
CA PRO A 85 15.64 6.26 -6.46
C PRO A 85 16.06 7.60 -5.86
N ARG A 86 15.98 7.73 -4.53
CA ARG A 86 16.59 8.88 -3.85
C ARG A 86 18.07 8.78 -4.15
N LEU A 87 18.57 9.65 -5.02
CA LEU A 87 20.01 9.89 -5.16
C LEU A 87 20.49 10.36 -3.78
N VAL A 88 21.12 9.45 -3.04
CA VAL A 88 21.85 9.82 -1.83
C VAL A 88 23.06 10.58 -2.34
N ALA A 89 23.02 11.91 -2.27
CA ALA A 89 24.21 12.71 -2.54
C ALA A 89 25.29 12.25 -1.55
N PRO A 90 26.50 11.88 -2.01
CA PRO A 90 27.57 11.54 -1.09
C PRO A 90 27.86 12.78 -0.24
N SER A 91 27.55 12.69 1.05
CA SER A 91 27.91 13.67 2.06
C SER A 91 29.43 13.67 2.20
N GLY A 92 30.12 14.43 1.34
CA GLY A 92 31.59 14.47 1.39
C GLY A 92 32.34 15.32 0.37
N LEU A 93 31.70 16.02 -0.59
CA LEU A 93 32.47 16.90 -1.48
C LEU A 93 32.71 18.26 -0.82
N ARG A 94 33.76 18.34 0.00
CA ARG A 94 34.37 19.61 0.40
C ARG A 94 35.42 19.95 -0.66
N LEU A 95 35.08 20.84 -1.58
CA LEU A 95 36.07 21.44 -2.48
C LEU A 95 36.98 22.33 -1.63
N VAL A 96 38.25 21.93 -1.52
CA VAL A 96 39.38 22.77 -1.11
C VAL A 96 40.20 23.11 -2.34
#